data_AF-A0AAU8K1Z4-F1
#
_entry.id   AF-A0AAU8K1Z4-F1
#
_cell.length_a   1.000
_cell.length_b   1.000
_cell.length_c   1.000
_cell.angle_alpha   90.00
_cell.angle_beta   90.00
_cell.angle_gamma   90.00
#
_symmetry.space_group_name_H-M   'P 1'
#
loop_
_entity.id
_entity.type
_entity.pdbx_description
1 polymer ?
#
loop_
_entity_poly.entity_id
_entity_poly.type
_entity_poly.pdbx_seq_one_letter_code
_entity_poly.pdbx_strand_id
1 'polypeptide(L)' 'MYEMRAEPDESLPGPGLLWHATHPGGQALALCGRQLSVDTAVPAAGSDATPPTDRYCMPCLEVVREAMAN' A
#
# COMPACT_ATOMS: atom_id res chain seq x y z
N MET A 1 -13.72 -6.58 3.12
CA MET A 1 -12.99 -5.90 2.03
C MET A 1 -11.65 -5.44 2.60
N TYR A 2 -10.55 -5.71 1.91
CA TYR A 2 -9.23 -5.23 2.34
C TYR A 2 -9.09 -3.73 2.07
N GLU A 3 -8.31 -3.05 2.91
CA GLU A 3 -7.96 -1.63 2.73
C GLU A 3 -6.59 -1.52 2.06
N MET A 4 -6.28 -0.36 1.46
CA MET A 4 -5.00 -0.08 0.81
C MET A 4 -4.36 1.14 1.44
N ARG A 5 -3.08 1.04 1.80
CA ARG A 5 -2.27 2.14 2.34
C ARG A 5 -0.96 2.25 1.58
N ALA A 6 -0.55 3.46 1.25
CA ALA A 6 0.72 3.71 0.57
C ALA A 6 1.78 4.19 1.57
N GLU A 7 3.02 3.74 1.37
CA GLU A 7 4.22 4.31 1.98
C GLU A 7 5.17 4.85 0.89
N PRO A 8 6.03 5.83 1.21
CA PRO A 8 7.09 6.24 0.30
C PRO A 8 7.99 5.04 -0.04
N ASP A 9 8.20 4.81 -1.33
CA ASP A 9 9.10 3.75 -1.80
C ASP A 9 10.54 4.27 -1.82
N GLU A 10 11.27 4.02 -0.73
CA GLU A 10 12.69 4.39 -0.60
C GLU A 10 13.61 3.66 -1.59
N SER A 11 13.12 2.63 -2.28
CA SER A 11 13.89 1.93 -3.32
C SER A 11 13.91 2.68 -4.65
N LEU A 12 13.07 3.71 -4.81
CA LEU A 12 12.99 4.51 -6.03
C LEU A 12 13.81 5.80 -5.90
N PRO A 13 14.51 6.25 -6.96
CA PRO A 13 15.30 7.48 -6.94
C PRO A 13 14.45 8.77 -6.97
N GLY A 14 13.14 8.66 -6.80
CA GLY A 14 12.17 9.77 -6.94
C GLY A 14 10.91 9.51 -6.13
N PRO A 15 9.84 10.32 -6.31
CA PRO A 15 8.58 10.15 -5.59
C PRO A 15 7.89 8.86 -6.06
N GLY A 16 8.20 7.77 -5.37
CA GLY A 16 7.60 6.46 -5.54
C GLY A 16 6.67 6.15 -4.37
N LEU A 17 5.60 5.42 -4.65
CA LEU A 17 4.69 4.92 -3.62
C LEU A 17 4.63 3.41 -3.70
N LEU A 18 4.76 2.77 -2.54
CA LEU A 18 4.54 1.34 -2.37
C LEU A 18 3.21 1.13 -1.64
N TRP A 19 2.28 0.50 -2.32
CA TRP A 19 0.94 0.21 -1.84
C TRP A 19 0.87 -1.15 -1.15
N HIS A 20 0.41 -1.15 0.09
CA HIS A 20 0.20 -2.32 0.93
C HIS A 20 -1.29 -2.55 1.14
N ALA A 21 -1.71 -3.81 1.04
CA ALA A 21 -3.02 -4.21 1.55
C ALA A 21 -2.96 -4.38 3.07
N THR A 22 -4.01 -3.94 3.76
CA THR A 22 -4.18 -4.03 5.21
C THR A 22 -5.52 -4.68 5.54
N HIS A 23 -5.65 -5.24 6.76
CA HIS A 23 -6.96 -5.65 7.26
C HIS A 23 -7.88 -4.43 7.43
N PRO A 24 -9.20 -4.61 7.25
CA PRO A 24 -10.18 -3.56 7.54
C PRO A 24 -10.11 -3.17 9.02
N GLY A 25 -10.32 -1.88 9.30
CA GLY A 25 -10.28 -1.35 10.68
C GLY A 25 -9.02 -0.54 11.00
N GLY A 26 -8.29 -0.08 9.99
CA GLY A 26 -7.29 0.97 10.15
C GLY A 26 -6.05 0.61 10.98
N GLN A 27 -5.83 -0.67 11.26
CA GLN A 27 -4.55 -1.11 11.83
C GLN A 27 -3.47 -0.84 10.79
N ALA A 28 -2.43 -0.11 11.19
CA ALA A 28 -1.31 0.18 10.31
C ALA A 28 -0.38 -1.04 10.17
N LEU A 29 -0.96 -2.24 10.08
CA LEU A 29 -0.25 -3.48 9.85
C LEU A 29 -0.65 -4.01 8.48
N ALA A 30 0.31 -4.03 7.57
CA ALA A 30 0.17 -4.63 6.25
C ALA A 30 0.07 -6.15 6.35
N LEU A 31 -0.58 -6.77 5.37
CA LEU A 31 -0.69 -8.23 5.27
C LEU A 31 0.68 -8.93 5.14
N CYS A 32 1.71 -8.23 4.67
CA CYS A 32 3.09 -8.71 4.65
C CYS A 32 3.79 -8.66 6.04
N GLY A 33 3.08 -8.23 7.09
CA GLY A 33 3.61 -8.08 8.45
C GLY A 33 4.35 -6.76 8.70
N ARG A 34 4.45 -5.88 7.70
CA ARG A 34 5.08 -4.55 7.88
C ARG A 34 4.15 -3.61 8.65
N GLN A 35 4.69 -2.96 9.67
CA GLN A 35 4.05 -1.84 10.35
C GLN A 35 4.23 -0.58 9.49
N LEU A 36 3.12 -0.02 9.01
CA LEU A 36 3.04 1.21 8.25
C LEU A 36 2.98 2.42 9.20
N SER A 37 3.59 3.53 8.80
CA SER A 37 3.52 4.78 9.54
C SER A 37 2.12 5.40 9.38
N VAL A 38 1.44 5.68 10.50
CA VAL A 38 0.09 6.28 10.50
C VAL A 38 0.11 7.73 9.98
N ASP A 39 1.22 8.43 10.17
CA ASP A 39 1.37 9.85 9.80
C ASP A 39 1.55 10.08 8.30
N THR A 40 1.88 9.04 7.54
CA THR A 40 2.05 9.16 6.09
C THR A 40 0.72 8.88 5.41
N ALA A 41 -0.28 9.72 5.71
CA ALA A 41 -1.48 9.84 4.89
C ALA A 41 -1.04 10.38 3.52
N VAL A 42 -0.61 9.49 2.65
CA VAL A 42 -0.43 9.82 1.23
C VAL A 42 -1.79 10.31 0.73
N PRO A 43 -1.87 11.51 0.14
CA PRO A 43 -3.14 12.09 -0.25
C PRO A 43 -3.89 11.13 -1.17
N ALA A 44 -5.20 11.03 -0.97
CA ALA A 44 -6.09 10.31 -1.87
C ALA A 44 -5.76 10.71 -3.31
N ALA A 45 -5.39 9.74 -4.14
CA ALA A 45 -4.98 9.94 -5.53
C ALA A 45 -5.91 10.94 -6.23
N GLY A 46 -5.43 12.17 -6.37
CA GLY A 46 -6.27 13.29 -6.77
C GLY A 46 -5.43 14.55 -6.80
N SER A 47 -4.47 14.62 -7.73
CA SER A 47 -3.94 15.85 -8.34
C SER A 47 -2.77 15.52 -9.27
N ASP A 48 -3.09 15.29 -10.54
CA ASP A 48 -2.48 15.91 -11.74
C ASP A 48 -0.97 16.25 -11.78
N ALA A 49 -0.11 15.41 -11.20
CA ALA A 49 1.33 15.45 -11.43
C ALA A 49 1.80 14.01 -11.67
N THR A 50 2.49 13.79 -12.80
CA THR A 50 3.17 12.56 -13.25
C THR A 50 2.94 11.35 -12.33
N PRO A 51 2.20 10.31 -12.76
CA PRO A 51 1.81 9.24 -11.85
C PRO A 51 3.08 8.71 -11.16
N PRO A 52 3.18 8.79 -9.82
CA PRO A 52 4.23 8.07 -9.13
C PRO A 52 4.17 6.63 -9.63
N THR A 53 5.32 5.97 -9.78
CA THR A 53 5.31 4.55 -10.15
C THR A 53 4.67 3.80 -8.98
N ASP A 54 3.35 3.64 -9.04
CA ASP A 54 2.55 2.97 -8.03
C ASP A 54 2.94 1.50 -8.07
N ARG A 55 3.76 1.09 -7.11
CA ARG A 55 4.13 -0.30 -6.92
C ARG A 55 3.22 -0.89 -5.88
N TYR A 56 2.90 -2.17 -6.05
CA TYR A 56 2.12 -2.91 -5.08
C TYR A 56 3.02 -3.92 -4.38
N CYS A 57 2.84 -4.06 -3.07
CA CYS A 57 3.52 -5.07 -2.30
C CYS A 57 3.01 -6.46 -2.73
N MET A 58 3.83 -7.20 -3.49
CA MET A 58 3.47 -8.51 -4.02
C MET A 58 3.05 -9.51 -2.93
N PRO A 59 3.75 -9.61 -1.77
CA PRO A 59 3.29 -10.47 -0.67
C PRO A 59 1.89 -10.10 -0.16
N CYS A 60 1.56 -8.80 -0.07
CA CYS A 60 0.20 -8.38 0.31
C CYS A 60 -0.84 -8.83 -0.73
N LEU A 61 -0.53 -8.70 -2.02
CA LEU A 61 -1.43 -9.10 -3.10
C LEU A 61 -1.62 -10.62 -3.16
N GLU A 62 -0.59 -11.41 -2.86
CA GLU A 62 -0.70 -12.88 -2.76
C GLU A 62 -1.69 -13.28 -1.69
N VAL A 63 -1.59 -12.72 -0.47
CA VAL A 63 -2.55 -12.98 0.62
C VAL A 63 -3.98 -12.61 0.21
N VAL A 64 -4.17 -11.47 -0.47
CA VAL A 64 -5.50 -11.08 -0.98
C VAL A 64 -6.00 -12.08 -2.02
N ARG A 65 -5.15 -12.51 -2.95
CA ARG A 65 -5.52 -13.48 -4.00
C ARG A 65 -5.89 -14.84 -3.42
N GLU A 66 -5.13 -15.33 -2.44
CA GLU A 66 -5.44 -16.56 -1.72
C GLU A 66 -6.79 -16.47 -1.01
N ALA A 67 -7.06 -15.33 -0.35
CA ALA A 67 -8.33 -15.11 0.33
C ALA A 67 -9.53 -14.98 -0.64
N MET A 68 -9.32 -14.59 -1.90
CA MET A 68 -10.37 -14.52 -2.93
C MET A 68 -10.58 -15.85 -3.67
N ALA A 69 -9.62 -16.76 -3.62
CA ALA A 69 -9.69 -18.08 -4.26
C ALA A 69 -10.42 -19.12 -3.39
N ASN A 70 -10.82 -18.75 -2.17
CA ASN A 70 -11.43 -19.60 -1.15
C ASN A 70 -12.81 -19.07 -0.74
#